data_AF-A0A367KS30-F1
#
_entry.id   AF-A0A367KS30-F1
#
_cell.length_a   1.000
_cell.length_b   1.000
_cell.length_c   1.000
_cell.angle_alpha   90.00
_cell.angle_beta   90.00
_cell.angle_gamma   90.00
#
_symmetry.space_group_name_H-M   'P 1'
#
loop_
_entity.id
_entity.type
_entity.pdbx_description
1 polymer ?
#
loop_
_entity_poly.entity_id
_entity_poly.type
_entity_poly.pdbx_seq_one_letter_code
_entity_poly.pdbx_strand_id
1 'polypeptide(L)'
;MIPDSVITRGTIYLAAAIQSIIAPLAFVYYVYYIAAEQRLFSLHQSLDTFIHYWLGCELMFYIYFQIARNRMQRLLPHVAPTTQERSDLYTLCLANIDEAESWLPGWFALADHPNQHPAFKDVYRENVAECLPLEHIVVDQALTKELNYMINRFEGEFHTQFNEGYNENVIAYRVSFDPVLAYHRPLVFYLSVLFLTTIFGIVCQSIWGMKKFGPENRSTIWNLMDPQQTSYTSAQAGPEKVSYWFREGGRDKKPIVFIHGIGGGLMCYLSFLQKLMALDAPIFFIELPFVSMHCVEEVPTMQETVRDLQQMLSRHEFSDAVFVSHSLGTAVSSWAIKYMPKNVAGLVFIDPVCFMLHYKDVCTNFVYRTPKTASQ
;
A
#
# COMPACT_ATOMS: atom_id res chain seq x y z
N MET A 1 -18.82 9.86 3.73
CA MET A 1 -18.84 8.55 3.05
C MET A 1 -19.67 8.67 1.78
N ILE A 2 -19.26 8.00 0.70
CA ILE A 2 -20.00 7.94 -0.56
C ILE A 2 -21.27 7.10 -0.33
N PRO A 3 -22.48 7.59 -0.64
CA PRO A 3 -23.71 6.83 -0.42
C PRO A 3 -23.80 5.63 -1.37
N ASP A 4 -24.11 4.44 -0.83
CA ASP A 4 -24.34 3.24 -1.62
C ASP A 4 -25.74 3.30 -2.27
N SER A 5 -25.79 3.83 -3.48
CA SER A 5 -27.00 3.87 -4.30
C SER A 5 -26.76 3.18 -5.64
N VAL A 6 -27.83 2.70 -6.28
CA VAL A 6 -27.74 2.13 -7.63
C VAL A 6 -27.11 3.12 -8.61
N ILE A 7 -27.44 4.40 -8.48
CA ILE A 7 -26.85 5.48 -9.29
C ILE A 7 -25.35 5.58 -9.02
N THR A 8 -24.94 5.65 -7.75
CA THR A 8 -23.54 5.75 -7.36
C THR A 8 -22.72 4.58 -7.89
N ARG A 9 -23.21 3.35 -7.70
CA ARG A 9 -22.55 2.14 -8.23
C ARG A 9 -22.49 2.18 -9.75
N GLY A 10 -23.57 2.55 -10.41
CA GLY A 10 -23.63 2.73 -11.87
C GLY A 10 -22.59 3.74 -12.38
N THR A 11 -22.42 4.86 -11.69
CA THR A 11 -21.39 5.87 -12.02
C THR A 11 -19.98 5.32 -11.84
N ILE A 12 -19.70 4.60 -10.75
CA ILE A 12 -18.39 3.97 -10.51
C ILE A 12 -18.09 2.95 -11.61
N TYR A 13 -19.05 2.08 -11.93
CA TYR A 13 -18.88 1.08 -13.01
C TYR A 13 -18.68 1.74 -14.37
N LEU A 14 -19.44 2.79 -14.68
CA LEU A 14 -19.27 3.53 -15.93
C LEU A 14 -17.89 4.17 -16.01
N ALA A 15 -17.42 4.82 -14.93
CA ALA A 15 -16.09 5.42 -14.88
C ALA A 15 -14.99 4.36 -15.04
N ALA A 16 -15.13 3.20 -14.38
CA ALA A 16 -14.21 2.08 -14.52
C ALA A 16 -14.21 1.54 -15.96
N ALA A 17 -15.39 1.34 -16.58
CA ALA A 17 -15.51 0.85 -17.95
C ALA A 17 -14.89 1.82 -18.98
N ILE A 18 -15.15 3.13 -18.82
CA ILE A 18 -14.53 4.16 -19.66
C ILE A 18 -13.00 4.10 -19.53
N GLN A 19 -12.48 4.00 -18.30
CA GLN A 19 -11.05 3.88 -18.07
C GLN A 19 -10.46 2.62 -18.73
N SER A 20 -11.12 1.47 -18.57
CA SER A 20 -10.63 0.19 -19.11
C SER A 20 -10.65 0.11 -20.64
N ILE A 21 -11.49 0.89 -21.32
CA ILE A 21 -11.59 0.91 -22.79
C ILE A 21 -10.47 1.70 -23.47
N ILE A 22 -9.84 2.66 -22.77
CA ILE A 22 -8.89 3.60 -23.39
C ILE A 22 -7.68 2.89 -24.01
N ALA A 23 -7.05 1.95 -23.31
CA ALA A 23 -5.90 1.21 -23.85
C ALA A 23 -6.26 0.26 -25.01
N PRO A 24 -7.33 -0.57 -24.94
CA PRO A 24 -7.81 -1.33 -26.08
C PRO A 24 -8.16 -0.45 -27.30
N LEU A 25 -8.79 0.71 -27.09
CA LEU A 25 -9.11 1.66 -28.15
C LEU A 25 -7.84 2.22 -28.80
N ALA A 26 -6.82 2.57 -27.99
CA ALA A 26 -5.52 3.01 -28.50
C ALA A 26 -4.87 1.93 -29.38
N PHE A 27 -4.91 0.67 -28.95
CA PHE A 27 -4.40 -0.45 -29.74
C PHE A 27 -5.14 -0.61 -31.07
N VAL A 28 -6.48 -0.67 -31.06
CA VAL A 28 -7.29 -0.81 -32.27
C VAL A 28 -7.08 0.36 -33.23
N TYR A 29 -7.01 1.59 -32.70
CA TYR A 29 -6.74 2.80 -33.48
C TYR A 29 -5.42 2.70 -34.24
N TYR A 30 -4.33 2.30 -33.56
CA TYR A 30 -3.00 2.21 -34.19
C TYR A 30 -2.88 1.05 -35.17
N VAL A 31 -3.50 -0.10 -34.89
CA VAL A 31 -3.56 -1.23 -35.85
C VAL A 31 -4.30 -0.81 -37.11
N TYR A 32 -5.45 -0.15 -36.98
CA TYR A 32 -6.20 0.37 -38.11
C TYR A 32 -5.40 1.42 -38.89
N TYR A 33 -4.78 2.37 -38.18
CA TYR A 33 -3.97 3.42 -38.80
C TYR A 33 -2.81 2.86 -39.63
N ILE A 34 -2.13 1.82 -39.14
CA ILE A 34 -1.04 1.16 -39.86
C ILE A 34 -1.57 0.37 -41.07
N ALA A 35 -2.72 -0.29 -40.94
CA ALA A 35 -3.25 -1.15 -42.00
C ALA A 35 -3.94 -0.37 -43.14
N ALA A 36 -4.66 0.70 -42.80
CA ALA A 36 -5.46 1.48 -43.74
C ALA A 36 -4.80 2.80 -44.17
N GLU A 37 -3.66 3.17 -43.56
CA GLU A 37 -2.99 4.47 -43.74
C GLU A 37 -3.92 5.68 -43.48
N GLN A 38 -4.98 5.45 -42.69
CA GLN A 38 -6.03 6.43 -42.41
C GLN A 38 -6.41 6.41 -40.94
N ARG A 39 -6.89 7.54 -40.42
CA ARG A 39 -7.35 7.64 -39.03
C ARG A 39 -8.70 6.92 -38.90
N LEU A 40 -8.89 6.19 -37.80
CA LEU A 40 -10.13 5.45 -37.52
C LEU A 40 -11.37 6.37 -37.43
N PHE A 41 -11.17 7.60 -36.97
CA PHE A 41 -12.17 8.65 -36.91
C PHE A 41 -11.53 10.00 -37.25
N SER A 42 -12.33 10.93 -37.80
CA SER A 42 -11.90 12.30 -38.11
C SER A 42 -12.97 13.28 -37.65
N LEU A 43 -12.54 14.32 -36.93
CA LEU A 43 -13.37 15.35 -36.33
C LEU A 43 -12.92 16.74 -36.80
N HIS A 44 -11.74 17.17 -36.36
CA HIS A 44 -11.13 18.46 -36.70
C HIS A 44 -9.61 18.30 -36.69
N GLN A 45 -8.89 18.96 -37.59
CA GLN A 45 -7.46 18.71 -37.83
C GLN A 45 -6.59 18.77 -36.55
N SER A 46 -6.81 19.76 -35.69
CA SER A 46 -6.10 19.91 -34.42
C SER A 46 -6.45 18.81 -33.42
N LEU A 47 -7.73 18.48 -33.29
CA LEU A 47 -8.23 17.46 -32.36
C LEU A 47 -7.79 16.07 -32.78
N ASP A 48 -7.86 15.76 -34.08
CA ASP A 48 -7.41 14.47 -34.62
C ASP A 48 -5.91 14.27 -34.38
N THR A 49 -5.12 15.33 -34.53
CA THR A 49 -3.68 15.30 -34.26
C THR A 49 -3.41 15.07 -32.77
N PHE A 50 -4.13 15.78 -31.89
CA PHE A 50 -4.05 15.55 -30.44
C PHE A 50 -4.41 14.12 -30.06
N ILE A 51 -5.57 13.61 -30.53
CA ILE A 51 -6.03 12.26 -30.20
C ILE A 51 -5.04 11.21 -30.71
N HIS A 52 -4.49 11.39 -31.92
CA HIS A 52 -3.47 10.49 -32.46
C HIS A 52 -2.29 10.36 -31.49
N TYR A 53 -1.64 11.46 -31.13
CA TYR A 53 -0.49 11.42 -30.22
C TYR A 53 -0.86 10.96 -28.81
N TRP A 54 -2.03 11.36 -28.31
CA TRP A 54 -2.50 10.94 -26.99
C TRP A 54 -2.69 9.42 -26.91
N LEU A 55 -3.35 8.81 -27.91
CA LEU A 55 -3.48 7.35 -27.98
C LEU A 55 -2.11 6.67 -28.12
N GLY A 56 -1.14 7.31 -28.77
CA GLY A 56 0.23 6.80 -28.86
C GLY A 56 0.91 6.77 -27.49
N CYS A 57 0.82 7.86 -26.74
CA CYS A 57 1.30 7.93 -25.35
C CYS A 57 0.62 6.89 -24.46
N GLU A 58 -0.70 6.72 -24.58
CA GLU A 58 -1.45 5.72 -23.84
C GLU A 58 -1.00 4.30 -24.18
N LEU A 59 -0.78 3.98 -25.45
CA LEU A 59 -0.30 2.66 -25.87
C LEU A 59 1.10 2.38 -25.32
N MET A 60 2.02 3.34 -25.38
CA MET A 60 3.34 3.22 -24.77
C MET A 60 3.25 3.04 -23.25
N PHE A 61 2.35 3.78 -22.59
CA PHE A 61 2.13 3.67 -21.15
C PHE A 61 1.53 2.32 -20.76
N TYR A 62 0.62 1.76 -21.57
CA TYR A 62 0.08 0.42 -21.39
C TYR A 62 1.18 -0.66 -21.52
N ILE A 63 2.08 -0.53 -22.50
CA ILE A 63 3.24 -1.43 -22.62
C ILE A 63 4.13 -1.35 -21.37
N TYR A 64 4.43 -0.13 -20.91
CA TYR A 64 5.15 0.08 -19.66
C TYR A 64 4.45 -0.59 -18.47
N PHE A 65 3.14 -0.43 -18.32
CA PHE A 65 2.34 -1.09 -17.28
C PHE A 65 2.48 -2.62 -17.34
N GLN A 66 2.42 -3.23 -18.53
CA GLN A 66 2.56 -4.67 -18.68
C GLN A 66 3.95 -5.17 -18.26
N ILE A 67 5.01 -4.44 -18.64
CA ILE A 67 6.39 -4.74 -18.25
C ILE A 67 6.54 -4.60 -16.73
N ALA A 68 6.07 -3.50 -16.16
CA ALA A 68 6.14 -3.22 -14.73
C ALA A 68 5.36 -4.27 -13.94
N ARG A 69 4.13 -4.60 -14.34
CA ARG A 69 3.31 -5.63 -13.72
C ARG A 69 4.06 -6.97 -13.68
N ASN A 70 4.56 -7.45 -14.81
CA ASN A 70 5.27 -8.73 -14.86
C ASN A 70 6.55 -8.73 -14.02
N ARG A 71 7.28 -7.61 -13.97
CA ARG A 71 8.46 -7.47 -13.12
C ARG A 71 8.11 -7.50 -11.63
N MET A 72 7.02 -6.84 -11.23
CA MET A 72 6.61 -6.67 -9.83
C MET A 72 5.87 -7.90 -9.26
N GLN A 73 5.45 -8.86 -10.08
CA GLN A 73 4.90 -10.15 -9.60
C GLN A 73 6.00 -11.13 -9.12
N ARG A 74 7.27 -10.79 -9.28
CA ARG A 74 8.37 -11.64 -8.80
C ARG A 74 8.39 -11.64 -7.28
N LEU A 75 8.46 -12.83 -6.68
CA LEU A 75 8.63 -12.99 -5.25
C LEU A 75 9.93 -12.32 -4.81
N LEU A 76 9.82 -11.44 -3.82
CA LEU A 76 10.98 -10.81 -3.21
C LEU A 76 11.63 -11.78 -2.21
N PRO A 77 12.94 -11.62 -1.94
CA PRO A 77 13.61 -12.40 -0.91
C PRO A 77 12.87 -12.29 0.43
N HIS A 78 12.68 -13.43 1.09
CA HIS A 78 11.95 -13.49 2.35
C HIS A 78 12.71 -12.73 3.46
N VAL A 79 12.12 -11.64 3.97
CA VAL A 79 12.62 -10.93 5.15
C VAL A 79 12.02 -11.58 6.39
N ALA A 80 12.73 -12.58 6.95
CA ALA A 80 12.26 -13.30 8.13
C ALA A 80 12.56 -12.53 9.43
N PRO A 81 11.58 -12.37 10.35
CA PRO A 81 11.90 -12.08 11.73
C PRO A 81 12.79 -13.18 12.32
N THR A 82 13.55 -12.86 13.36
CA THR A 82 14.33 -13.86 14.10
C THR A 82 13.42 -14.93 14.73
N THR A 83 13.97 -16.10 15.07
CA THR A 83 13.20 -17.17 15.75
C THR A 83 12.53 -16.67 17.02
N GLN A 84 13.21 -15.81 17.78
CA GLN A 84 12.65 -15.20 18.98
C GLN A 84 11.47 -14.28 18.65
N GLU A 85 11.63 -13.37 17.68
CA GLU A 85 10.55 -12.47 17.26
C GLU A 85 9.33 -13.23 16.73
N ARG A 86 9.54 -14.34 16.00
CA ARG A 86 8.44 -15.21 15.53
C ARG A 86 7.71 -15.87 16.70
N SER A 87 8.45 -16.43 17.64
CA SER A 87 7.89 -17.07 18.84
C SER A 87 7.09 -16.09 19.70
N ASP A 88 7.63 -14.90 19.92
CA ASP A 88 6.99 -13.83 20.70
C ASP A 88 5.72 -13.34 20.00
N LEU A 89 5.79 -13.08 18.69
CA LEU A 89 4.64 -12.68 17.88
C LEU A 89 3.55 -13.77 17.89
N TYR A 90 3.94 -15.03 17.71
CA TYR A 90 3.00 -16.14 17.72
C TYR A 90 2.30 -16.28 19.07
N THR A 91 3.05 -16.18 20.17
CA THR A 91 2.49 -16.23 21.53
C THR A 91 1.50 -15.09 21.76
N LEU A 92 1.84 -13.87 21.32
CA LEU A 92 0.94 -12.72 21.40
C LEU A 92 -0.32 -12.89 20.56
N CYS A 93 -0.20 -13.37 19.31
CA CYS A 93 -1.36 -13.65 18.47
C CYS A 93 -2.26 -14.71 19.11
N LEU A 94 -1.69 -15.83 19.55
CA LEU A 94 -2.43 -16.94 20.15
C LEU A 94 -3.23 -16.48 21.38
N ALA A 95 -2.63 -15.66 22.25
CA ALA A 95 -3.28 -15.12 23.44
C ALA A 95 -4.39 -14.09 23.16
N ASN A 96 -4.52 -13.60 21.92
CA ASN A 96 -5.52 -12.61 21.51
C ASN A 96 -6.54 -13.16 20.48
N ILE A 97 -6.54 -14.48 20.25
CA ILE A 97 -7.60 -15.15 19.50
C ILE A 97 -8.73 -15.45 20.48
N ASP A 98 -9.91 -14.88 20.22
CA ASP A 98 -11.09 -15.11 21.06
C ASP A 98 -11.63 -16.53 20.88
N GLU A 99 -11.85 -16.94 19.63
CA GLU A 99 -12.42 -18.24 19.27
C GLU A 99 -11.75 -18.80 18.01
N ALA A 100 -11.06 -19.93 18.15
CA ALA A 100 -10.38 -20.59 17.03
C ALA A 100 -11.35 -20.98 15.89
N GLU A 101 -12.56 -21.41 16.23
CA GLU A 101 -13.59 -21.85 15.27
C GLU A 101 -14.03 -20.75 14.29
N SER A 102 -14.00 -19.49 14.72
CA SER A 102 -14.37 -18.35 13.89
C SER A 102 -13.15 -17.64 13.28
N TRP A 103 -12.01 -17.69 13.97
CA TRP A 103 -10.76 -17.07 13.56
C TRP A 103 -10.08 -17.80 12.40
N LEU A 104 -9.83 -19.11 12.55
CA LEU A 104 -9.01 -19.87 11.61
C LEU A 104 -9.64 -19.96 10.21
N PRO A 105 -10.94 -20.28 10.04
CA PRO A 105 -11.54 -20.37 8.71
C PRO A 105 -11.49 -19.05 7.93
N GLY A 106 -11.33 -17.92 8.63
CA GLY A 106 -11.13 -16.62 8.03
C GLY A 106 -9.90 -16.50 7.13
N TRP A 107 -8.92 -17.37 7.31
CA TRP A 107 -7.69 -17.42 6.53
C TRP A 107 -7.78 -18.34 5.31
N PHE A 108 -8.97 -18.86 5.02
CA PHE A 108 -9.21 -19.80 3.92
C PHE A 108 -10.44 -19.43 3.11
N ALA A 109 -10.47 -19.87 1.87
CA ALA A 109 -11.65 -19.84 1.01
C ALA A 109 -12.00 -21.24 0.49
N LEU A 110 -13.26 -21.42 0.11
CA LEU A 110 -13.69 -22.60 -0.65
C LEU A 110 -13.25 -22.48 -2.12
N ALA A 111 -12.70 -23.55 -2.69
CA ALA A 111 -12.20 -23.58 -4.06
C ALA A 111 -13.24 -23.13 -5.10
N ASP A 112 -14.47 -23.63 -4.97
CA ASP A 112 -15.58 -23.28 -5.88
C ASP A 112 -16.24 -21.93 -5.55
N HIS A 113 -16.03 -21.43 -4.33
CA HIS A 113 -16.67 -20.23 -3.81
C HIS A 113 -15.67 -19.32 -3.07
N PRO A 114 -14.81 -18.56 -3.79
CA PRO A 114 -13.71 -17.79 -3.19
C PRO A 114 -14.12 -16.73 -2.15
N ASN A 115 -15.39 -16.33 -2.14
CA ASN A 115 -15.96 -15.37 -1.20
C ASN A 115 -16.59 -16.03 0.04
N GLN A 116 -16.47 -17.35 0.20
CA GLN A 116 -16.99 -18.11 1.34
C GLN A 116 -15.84 -18.80 2.08
N HIS A 117 -15.96 -18.86 3.39
CA HIS A 117 -15.01 -19.54 4.27
C HIS A 117 -15.48 -20.98 4.54
N PRO A 118 -14.56 -21.95 4.67
CA PRO A 118 -14.90 -23.32 5.04
C PRO A 118 -15.42 -23.40 6.48
N ALA A 119 -16.01 -24.54 6.87
CA ALA A 119 -16.21 -24.82 8.29
C ALA A 119 -14.86 -25.19 8.93
N PHE A 120 -14.69 -24.93 10.23
CA PHE A 120 -13.45 -25.24 10.94
C PHE A 120 -13.00 -26.69 10.77
N LYS A 121 -13.93 -27.65 10.85
CA LYS A 121 -13.68 -29.09 10.66
C LYS A 121 -13.13 -29.47 9.28
N ASP A 122 -13.35 -28.61 8.27
CA ASP A 122 -12.92 -28.86 6.90
C ASP A 122 -11.50 -28.32 6.65
N VAL A 123 -10.94 -27.55 7.58
CA VAL A 123 -9.55 -27.07 7.54
C VAL A 123 -8.65 -28.15 8.14
N TYR A 124 -7.85 -28.81 7.29
CA TYR A 124 -7.01 -29.91 7.74
C TYR A 124 -5.61 -29.41 8.12
N ARG A 125 -4.84 -30.26 8.79
CA ARG A 125 -3.53 -29.93 9.33
C ARG A 125 -2.57 -29.41 8.26
N GLU A 126 -2.59 -30.01 7.06
CA GLU A 126 -1.72 -29.58 5.96
C GLU A 126 -2.20 -28.27 5.31
N ASN A 127 -3.51 -27.95 5.35
CA ASN A 127 -4.00 -26.63 4.94
C ASN A 127 -3.49 -25.53 5.88
N VAL A 128 -3.45 -25.78 7.20
CA VAL A 128 -2.88 -24.82 8.18
C VAL A 128 -1.39 -24.62 7.95
N ALA A 129 -0.66 -25.68 7.61
CA ALA A 129 0.75 -25.60 7.23
C ALA A 129 0.96 -24.74 5.97
N GLU A 130 0.02 -24.75 5.02
CA GLU A 130 0.07 -23.96 3.78
C GLU A 130 -0.08 -22.45 3.98
N CYS A 131 -0.75 -21.99 5.04
CA CYS A 131 -0.83 -20.56 5.36
C CYS A 131 0.54 -19.92 5.66
N LEU A 132 1.56 -20.72 5.94
CA LEU A 132 2.92 -20.25 6.16
C LEU A 132 3.78 -20.45 4.91
N PRO A 133 4.85 -19.64 4.71
CA PRO A 133 5.71 -19.67 3.52
C PRO A 133 6.37 -21.04 3.27
N LEU A 134 5.65 -21.98 2.64
CA LEU A 134 6.04 -23.38 2.47
C LEU A 134 7.32 -23.57 1.65
N GLU A 135 7.59 -22.72 0.67
CA GLU A 135 8.70 -22.92 -0.28
C GLU A 135 10.09 -22.89 0.40
N HIS A 136 10.23 -22.18 1.52
CA HIS A 136 11.45 -22.19 2.33
C HIS A 136 11.42 -23.20 3.48
N ILE A 137 10.22 -23.55 3.98
CA ILE A 137 10.04 -24.45 5.12
C ILE A 137 10.29 -25.91 4.72
N VAL A 138 9.88 -26.32 3.52
CA VAL A 138 10.06 -27.71 3.03
C VAL A 138 11.54 -28.10 2.89
N VAL A 139 12.42 -27.11 2.70
CA VAL A 139 13.88 -27.33 2.59
C VAL A 139 14.57 -27.30 3.96
N ASP A 140 13.99 -26.61 4.95
CA ASP A 140 14.59 -26.44 6.28
C ASP A 140 13.85 -27.29 7.35
N GLN A 141 14.53 -28.35 7.80
CA GLN A 141 14.02 -29.22 8.86
C GLN A 141 13.75 -28.47 10.18
N ALA A 142 14.47 -27.39 10.48
CA ALA A 142 14.26 -26.60 11.69
C ALA A 142 12.94 -25.82 11.60
N LEU A 143 12.67 -25.18 10.45
CA LEU A 143 11.41 -24.49 10.21
C LEU A 143 10.21 -25.45 10.17
N THR A 144 10.40 -26.64 9.59
CA THR A 144 9.35 -27.68 9.61
C THR A 144 9.03 -28.12 11.04
N LYS A 145 10.03 -28.26 11.91
CA LYS A 145 9.82 -28.57 13.34
C LYS A 145 9.12 -27.44 14.08
N GLU A 146 9.52 -26.19 13.83
CA GLU A 146 8.90 -24.99 14.41
C GLU A 146 7.42 -24.91 14.01
N LEU A 147 7.11 -25.10 12.73
CA LEU A 147 5.74 -25.11 12.21
C LEU A 147 4.87 -26.18 12.87
N ASN A 148 5.37 -27.42 12.92
CA ASN A 148 4.66 -28.50 13.60
C ASN A 148 4.44 -28.20 15.08
N TYR A 149 5.44 -27.62 15.76
CA TYR A 149 5.30 -27.17 17.13
C TYR A 149 4.21 -26.09 17.28
N MET A 150 4.16 -25.11 16.37
CA MET A 150 3.13 -24.06 16.38
C MET A 150 1.72 -24.65 16.21
N ILE A 151 1.52 -25.55 15.24
CA ILE A 151 0.23 -26.22 15.02
C ILE A 151 -0.19 -27.01 16.26
N ASN A 152 0.70 -27.84 16.81
CA ASN A 152 0.40 -28.64 18.00
C ASN A 152 0.08 -27.75 19.21
N ARG A 153 0.75 -26.59 19.32
CA ARG A 153 0.45 -25.61 20.38
C ARG A 153 -0.92 -24.97 20.18
N PHE A 154 -1.32 -24.66 18.93
CA PHE A 154 -2.66 -24.15 18.63
C PHE A 154 -3.74 -25.17 19.05
N GLU A 155 -3.56 -26.44 18.68
CA GLU A 155 -4.44 -27.55 19.08
C GLU A 155 -4.56 -27.66 20.60
N GLY A 156 -3.43 -27.56 21.31
CA GLY A 156 -3.37 -27.60 22.77
C GLY A 156 -4.09 -26.42 23.43
N GLU A 157 -3.89 -25.20 22.93
CA GLU A 157 -4.47 -23.97 23.49
C GLU A 157 -6.00 -23.92 23.34
N PHE A 158 -6.52 -24.29 22.17
CA PHE A 158 -7.95 -24.23 21.88
C PHE A 158 -8.67 -25.57 22.08
N HIS A 159 -7.99 -26.57 22.64
CA HIS A 159 -8.52 -27.91 22.89
C HIS A 159 -9.19 -28.55 21.65
N THR A 160 -8.55 -28.37 20.49
CA THR A 160 -9.03 -28.85 19.19
C THR A 160 -8.03 -29.85 18.59
N GLN A 161 -8.48 -30.65 17.63
CA GLN A 161 -7.62 -31.50 16.81
C GLN A 161 -7.99 -31.35 15.34
N PHE A 162 -7.00 -31.09 14.50
CA PHE A 162 -7.19 -31.03 13.06
C PHE A 162 -7.26 -32.44 12.47
N ASN A 163 -8.05 -32.58 11.40
CA ASN A 163 -8.00 -33.79 10.59
C ASN A 163 -6.65 -33.87 9.87
N GLU A 164 -6.11 -35.08 9.77
CA GLU A 164 -4.87 -35.34 9.05
C GLU A 164 -5.04 -35.24 7.53
N GLY A 165 -3.97 -34.83 6.85
CA GLY A 165 -3.91 -34.69 5.39
C GLY A 165 -4.28 -33.28 4.90
N TYR A 166 -4.62 -33.21 3.60
CA TYR A 166 -4.93 -31.97 2.88
C TYR A 166 -6.36 -32.03 2.32
N ASN A 167 -7.12 -30.95 2.49
CA ASN A 167 -8.41 -30.80 1.84
C ASN A 167 -8.29 -29.93 0.58
N GLU A 168 -8.47 -30.53 -0.60
CA GLU A 168 -8.38 -29.85 -1.90
C GLU A 168 -9.46 -28.78 -2.13
N ASN A 169 -10.56 -28.85 -1.38
CA ASN A 169 -11.64 -27.86 -1.48
C ASN A 169 -11.35 -26.57 -0.68
N VAL A 170 -10.24 -26.52 0.06
CA VAL A 170 -9.87 -25.42 0.95
C VAL A 170 -8.58 -24.78 0.47
N ILE A 171 -8.66 -23.48 0.18
CA ILE A 171 -7.53 -22.69 -0.33
C ILE A 171 -7.09 -21.69 0.74
N ALA A 172 -5.83 -21.74 1.13
CA ALA A 172 -5.23 -20.78 2.07
C ALA A 172 -5.00 -19.41 1.43
N TYR A 173 -5.29 -18.33 2.16
CA TYR A 173 -4.84 -16.99 1.80
C TYR A 173 -3.35 -16.83 2.10
N ARG A 174 -2.55 -16.55 1.07
CA ARG A 174 -1.09 -16.39 1.18
C ARG A 174 -0.68 -15.01 0.69
N VAL A 175 -0.91 -13.98 1.49
CA VAL A 175 -0.71 -12.56 1.11
C VAL A 175 0.68 -12.25 0.53
N SER A 176 1.72 -12.96 0.99
CA SER A 176 3.10 -12.77 0.50
C SER A 176 3.41 -13.50 -0.81
N PHE A 177 2.55 -14.42 -1.26
CA PHE A 177 2.77 -15.30 -2.42
C PHE A 177 1.71 -15.14 -3.51
N ASP A 178 0.46 -14.91 -3.11
CA ASP A 178 -0.64 -14.77 -4.05
C ASP A 178 -0.41 -13.52 -4.90
N PRO A 179 -0.71 -13.59 -6.22
CA PRO A 179 -0.43 -12.51 -7.13
C PRO A 179 -1.28 -11.28 -6.80
N VAL A 180 -0.65 -10.11 -6.85
CA VAL A 180 -1.37 -8.84 -6.69
C VAL A 180 -2.20 -8.58 -7.95
N LEU A 181 -3.53 -8.51 -7.80
CA LEU A 181 -4.46 -8.21 -8.89
C LEU A 181 -4.36 -6.74 -9.32
N ALA A 182 -3.41 -6.44 -10.19
CA ALA A 182 -3.20 -5.10 -10.75
C ALA A 182 -3.93 -4.92 -12.10
N TYR A 183 -4.69 -3.84 -12.23
CA TYR A 183 -5.33 -3.41 -13.47
C TYR A 183 -4.75 -2.09 -13.98
N HIS A 184 -4.78 -1.93 -15.31
CA HIS A 184 -4.30 -0.73 -15.97
C HIS A 184 -5.25 0.44 -15.68
N ARG A 185 -4.70 1.56 -15.19
CA ARG A 185 -5.38 2.85 -15.18
C ARG A 185 -4.80 3.71 -16.31
N PRO A 186 -5.63 4.41 -17.09
CA PRO A 186 -5.14 5.24 -18.18
C PRO A 186 -4.16 6.33 -17.75
N LEU A 187 -3.31 6.79 -18.67
CA LEU A 187 -2.31 7.83 -18.39
C LEU A 187 -2.93 9.10 -17.80
N VAL A 188 -4.14 9.47 -18.27
CA VAL A 188 -4.89 10.64 -17.75
C VAL A 188 -5.16 10.54 -16.25
N PHE A 189 -5.35 9.34 -15.70
CA PHE A 189 -5.55 9.16 -14.26
C PHE A 189 -4.31 9.63 -13.49
N TYR A 190 -3.12 9.18 -13.89
CA TYR A 190 -1.87 9.54 -13.23
C TYR A 190 -1.51 11.02 -13.45
N LEU A 191 -1.80 11.58 -14.63
CA LEU A 191 -1.66 13.02 -14.86
C LEU A 191 -2.61 13.84 -13.96
N SER A 192 -3.82 13.34 -13.71
CA SER A 192 -4.77 13.99 -12.81
C SER A 192 -4.29 13.95 -11.36
N VAL A 193 -3.75 12.81 -10.90
CA VAL A 193 -3.13 12.69 -9.57
C VAL A 193 -1.96 13.66 -9.44
N LEU A 194 -1.05 13.69 -10.44
CA LEU A 194 0.08 14.62 -10.45
C LEU A 194 -0.40 16.08 -10.37
N PHE A 195 -1.38 16.46 -11.20
CA PHE A 195 -1.94 17.80 -11.21
C PHE A 195 -2.52 18.18 -9.84
N LEU A 196 -3.36 17.32 -9.24
CA LEU A 196 -3.95 17.58 -7.93
C LEU A 196 -2.89 17.67 -6.82
N THR A 197 -1.86 16.82 -6.85
CA THR A 197 -0.74 16.89 -5.91
C THR A 197 0.07 18.18 -6.09
N THR A 198 0.25 18.68 -7.33
CA THR A 198 0.87 19.98 -7.58
C THR A 198 0.04 21.13 -7.02
N ILE A 199 -1.28 21.12 -7.22
CA ILE A 199 -2.18 22.12 -6.63
C ILE A 199 -2.10 22.08 -5.11
N PHE A 200 -2.10 20.88 -4.50
CA PHE A 200 -1.91 20.73 -3.06
C PHE A 200 -0.56 21.29 -2.60
N GLY A 201 0.52 21.05 -3.34
CA GLY A 201 1.83 21.63 -3.04
C GLY A 201 1.84 23.16 -3.09
N ILE A 202 1.15 23.76 -4.06
CA ILE A 202 0.95 25.22 -4.13
C ILE A 202 0.18 25.72 -2.90
N VAL A 203 -0.87 25.00 -2.46
CA VAL A 203 -1.59 25.34 -1.24
C VAL A 203 -0.67 25.30 -0.01
N CYS A 204 0.11 24.22 0.14
CA CYS A 204 1.08 24.09 1.23
C CYS A 204 2.08 25.24 1.25
N GLN A 205 2.65 25.62 0.10
CA GLN A 205 3.66 26.66 0.02
C GLN A 205 3.07 28.07 0.14
N SER A 206 2.06 28.40 -0.67
CA SER A 206 1.55 29.76 -0.81
C SER A 206 0.54 30.13 0.28
N ILE A 207 -0.27 29.19 0.76
CA ILE A 207 -1.32 29.47 1.75
C ILE A 207 -0.82 29.12 3.16
N TRP A 208 -0.11 28.00 3.31
CA TRP A 208 0.33 27.53 4.63
C TRP A 208 1.79 27.85 4.97
N GLY A 209 2.54 28.45 4.04
CA GLY A 209 3.93 28.84 4.25
C GLY A 209 4.87 27.66 4.51
N MET A 210 4.47 26.44 4.13
CA MET A 210 5.25 25.23 4.35
C MET A 210 6.40 25.13 3.34
N LYS A 211 7.49 24.49 3.76
CA LYS A 211 8.63 24.16 2.91
C LYS A 211 8.70 22.66 2.70
N LYS A 212 8.96 22.22 1.47
CA LYS A 212 9.13 20.81 1.12
C LYS A 212 10.59 20.39 1.29
N PHE A 213 10.80 19.18 1.81
CA PHE A 213 12.10 18.54 2.01
C PHE A 213 12.06 17.08 1.59
N GLY A 214 13.25 16.48 1.44
CA GLY A 214 13.44 15.09 1.02
C GLY A 214 13.55 14.95 -0.50
N PRO A 215 13.49 13.72 -1.04
CA PRO A 215 13.66 13.48 -2.46
C PRO A 215 12.54 14.16 -3.27
N GLU A 216 12.87 14.68 -4.45
CA GLU A 216 11.85 15.02 -5.42
C GLU A 216 11.13 13.73 -5.81
N ASN A 217 9.80 13.68 -5.61
CA ASN A 217 8.96 12.57 -6.05
C ASN A 217 8.87 12.57 -7.59
N ARG A 218 9.99 12.33 -8.28
CA ARG A 218 10.06 12.18 -9.73
C ARG A 218 9.35 10.88 -10.11
N SER A 219 8.33 10.98 -10.97
CA SER A 219 7.66 9.77 -11.49
C SER A 219 8.64 8.92 -12.29
N THR A 220 8.41 7.60 -12.36
CA THR A 220 9.30 6.67 -13.07
C THR A 220 9.56 7.08 -14.53
N ILE A 221 8.59 7.75 -15.16
CA ILE A 221 8.71 8.29 -16.52
C ILE A 221 9.86 9.31 -16.62
N TRP A 222 10.05 10.16 -15.62
CA TRP A 222 11.17 11.10 -15.58
C TRP A 222 12.50 10.42 -15.24
N ASN A 223 12.49 9.37 -14.41
CA ASN A 223 13.68 8.59 -14.10
C ASN A 223 14.21 7.81 -15.33
N LEU A 224 13.34 7.46 -16.28
CA LEU A 224 13.73 6.89 -17.58
C LEU A 224 14.37 7.94 -18.52
N MET A 225 14.08 9.22 -18.32
CA MET A 225 14.53 10.33 -19.19
C MET A 225 15.75 11.08 -18.65
N ASP A 226 16.20 10.80 -17.43
CA ASP A 226 17.33 11.48 -16.80
C ASP A 226 18.35 10.45 -16.24
N PRO A 227 19.45 10.16 -16.97
CA PRO A 227 20.48 9.22 -16.53
C PRO A 227 21.35 9.75 -15.38
N GLN A 228 21.18 11.00 -14.95
CA GLN A 228 22.05 11.62 -13.94
C GLN A 228 21.32 11.74 -12.60
N GLN A 229 21.46 10.69 -11.79
CA GLN A 229 21.20 10.76 -10.36
C GLN A 229 22.12 11.84 -9.75
N THR A 230 21.54 12.99 -9.39
CA THR A 230 22.26 14.01 -8.63
C THR A 230 22.34 13.56 -7.17
N SER A 231 23.50 13.02 -6.82
CA SER A 231 23.86 12.63 -5.47
C SER A 231 23.87 13.86 -4.55
N TYR A 232 22.87 13.99 -3.69
CA TYR A 232 23.02 14.82 -2.50
C TYR A 232 23.90 14.07 -1.49
N THR A 233 25.12 14.55 -1.35
CA THR A 233 26.15 14.04 -0.45
C THR A 233 25.83 14.40 1.00
N SER A 234 25.23 13.48 1.74
CA SER A 234 25.43 13.39 3.20
C SER A 234 26.26 12.14 3.46
N ALA A 235 27.49 12.33 3.93
CA ALA A 235 28.57 11.35 3.83
C ALA A 235 28.51 10.16 4.82
N GLN A 236 27.35 9.84 5.43
CA GLN A 236 27.26 8.73 6.39
C GLN A 236 25.94 7.94 6.37
N ALA A 237 24.95 8.32 5.57
CA ALA A 237 23.69 7.60 5.43
C ALA A 237 23.27 7.56 3.95
N GLY A 238 22.67 6.46 3.50
CA GLY A 238 22.13 6.35 2.14
C GLY A 238 21.12 7.47 1.81
N PRO A 239 20.76 7.67 0.53
CA PRO A 239 19.89 8.77 0.13
C PRO A 239 18.55 8.73 0.87
N GLU A 240 18.03 9.91 1.23
CA GLU A 240 16.69 10.05 1.79
C GLU A 240 15.65 9.57 0.78
N LYS A 241 14.69 8.77 1.25
CA LYS A 241 13.59 8.16 0.49
C LYS A 241 12.23 8.72 0.88
N VAL A 242 12.10 9.32 2.07
CA VAL A 242 10.84 9.90 2.56
C VAL A 242 10.85 11.43 2.41
N SER A 243 9.89 11.95 1.66
CA SER A 243 9.67 13.40 1.52
C SER A 243 8.62 13.91 2.51
N TYR A 244 8.71 15.19 2.86
CA TYR A 244 7.79 15.80 3.82
C TYR A 244 7.64 17.31 3.60
N TRP A 245 6.53 17.85 4.08
CA TRP A 245 6.32 19.29 4.25
C TRP A 245 6.56 19.67 5.70
N PHE A 246 7.25 20.78 5.92
CA PHE A 246 7.49 21.34 7.24
C PHE A 246 6.95 22.77 7.34
N ARG A 247 6.21 23.04 8.42
CA ARG A 247 5.92 24.39 8.89
C ARG A 247 6.54 24.58 10.26
N GLU A 248 7.23 25.69 10.44
CA GLU A 248 7.61 26.16 11.76
C GLU A 248 6.35 26.52 12.60
N GLY A 249 6.50 26.53 13.91
CA GLY A 249 5.47 26.97 14.86
C GLY A 249 6.07 27.39 16.19
N GLY A 250 5.26 27.46 17.25
CA GLY A 250 5.74 27.73 18.61
C GLY A 250 6.68 26.63 19.10
N ARG A 251 7.98 26.94 19.28
CA ARG A 251 9.01 25.99 19.73
C ARG A 251 8.87 25.55 21.18
N ASP A 252 7.97 26.18 21.93
CA ASP A 252 7.52 25.75 23.26
C ASP A 252 6.62 24.49 23.18
N LYS A 253 6.06 24.19 22.01
CA LYS A 253 5.20 23.04 21.78
C LYS A 253 5.97 21.87 21.15
N LYS A 254 5.52 20.66 21.46
CA LYS A 254 6.01 19.45 20.80
C LYS A 254 5.62 19.45 19.32
N PRO A 255 6.54 19.08 18.41
CA PRO A 255 6.23 18.99 16.99
C PRO A 255 5.22 17.86 16.73
N ILE A 256 4.41 18.05 15.70
CA ILE A 256 3.41 17.07 15.24
C ILE A 256 3.87 16.47 13.92
N VAL A 257 3.98 15.14 13.86
CA VAL A 257 4.26 14.40 12.62
C VAL A 257 2.98 13.72 12.17
N PHE A 258 2.37 14.23 11.08
CA PHE A 258 1.20 13.61 10.48
C PHE A 258 1.58 12.64 9.36
N ILE A 259 1.03 11.42 9.41
CA ILE A 259 1.27 10.35 8.43
C ILE A 259 -0.07 9.87 7.87
N HIS A 260 -0.27 10.05 6.56
CA HIS A 260 -1.51 9.65 5.89
C HIS A 260 -1.57 8.15 5.60
N GLY A 261 -2.79 7.64 5.38
CA GLY A 261 -3.04 6.27 4.94
C GLY A 261 -3.02 6.11 3.42
N ILE A 262 -3.43 4.94 2.93
CA ILE A 262 -3.58 4.67 1.49
C ILE A 262 -4.69 5.55 0.87
N GLY A 263 -4.49 6.06 -0.34
CA GLY A 263 -5.48 6.90 -1.01
C GLY A 263 -4.85 7.90 -1.98
N GLY A 264 -5.38 9.12 -2.06
CA GLY A 264 -4.81 10.21 -2.86
C GLY A 264 -3.69 10.99 -2.17
N GLY A 265 -3.10 10.47 -1.09
CA GLY A 265 -2.08 11.18 -0.30
C GLY A 265 -2.64 12.29 0.59
N LEU A 266 -1.79 13.26 0.96
CA LEU A 266 -2.12 14.36 1.88
C LEU A 266 -3.30 15.23 1.42
N MET A 267 -3.55 15.33 0.10
CA MET A 267 -4.62 16.17 -0.44
C MET A 267 -6.02 15.71 0.02
N CYS A 268 -6.20 14.43 0.33
CA CYS A 268 -7.45 13.88 0.86
C CYS A 268 -7.75 14.34 2.30
N TYR A 269 -6.77 14.95 2.97
CA TYR A 269 -6.86 15.33 4.38
C TYR A 269 -6.98 16.85 4.57
N LEU A 270 -7.20 17.63 3.51
CA LEU A 270 -7.12 19.10 3.54
C LEU A 270 -7.84 19.74 4.74
N SER A 271 -9.09 19.34 5.00
CA SER A 271 -9.89 19.89 6.11
C SER A 271 -9.33 19.52 7.50
N PHE A 272 -8.75 18.33 7.64
CA PHE A 272 -8.09 17.89 8.86
C PHE A 272 -6.74 18.60 9.06
N LEU A 273 -5.94 18.69 7.98
CA LEU A 273 -4.65 19.38 8.00
C LEU A 273 -4.82 20.86 8.37
N GLN A 274 -5.83 21.55 7.83
CA GLN A 274 -6.14 22.94 8.21
C GLN A 274 -6.36 23.10 9.72
N LYS A 275 -7.05 22.13 10.36
CA LYS A 275 -7.28 22.15 11.81
C LYS A 275 -6.00 21.88 12.58
N LEU A 276 -5.14 20.96 12.12
CA LEU A 276 -3.82 20.76 12.73
C LEU A 276 -2.98 22.02 12.66
N MET A 277 -3.01 22.72 11.52
CA MET A 277 -2.25 23.95 11.32
C MET A 277 -2.65 25.06 12.30
N ALA A 278 -3.89 25.06 12.80
CA ALA A 278 -4.37 26.02 13.79
C ALA A 278 -3.79 25.81 15.21
N LEU A 279 -3.14 24.67 15.48
CA LEU A 279 -2.53 24.39 16.78
C LEU A 279 -1.24 25.19 17.04
N ASP A 280 -0.69 25.82 16.01
CA ASP A 280 0.53 26.64 16.08
C ASP A 280 1.71 25.89 16.74
N ALA A 281 1.80 24.59 16.50
CA ALA A 281 2.98 23.77 16.78
C ALA A 281 3.82 23.63 15.49
N PRO A 282 5.11 23.26 15.59
CA PRO A 282 5.88 22.82 14.43
C PRO A 282 5.25 21.55 13.85
N ILE A 283 5.06 21.50 12.54
CA ILE A 283 4.26 20.46 11.88
C ILE A 283 5.03 19.86 10.71
N PHE A 284 5.09 18.53 10.70
CA PHE A 284 5.59 17.70 9.61
C PHE A 284 4.43 16.95 8.97
N PHE A 285 4.24 17.11 7.66
CA PHE A 285 3.34 16.25 6.88
C PHE A 285 4.17 15.31 6.01
N ILE A 286 4.12 14.03 6.34
CA ILE A 286 4.89 12.99 5.64
C ILE A 286 4.18 12.63 4.33
N GLU A 287 4.93 12.58 3.22
CA GLU A 287 4.45 12.10 1.93
C GLU A 287 4.87 10.63 1.74
N LEU A 288 3.89 9.75 1.51
CA LEU A 288 4.10 8.34 1.18
C LEU A 288 3.61 8.07 -0.26
N PRO A 289 4.35 8.47 -1.31
CA PRO A 289 3.87 8.40 -2.69
C PRO A 289 3.54 6.97 -3.14
N PHE A 290 4.25 5.97 -2.62
CA PHE A 290 4.04 4.55 -2.88
C PHE A 290 2.69 3.99 -2.39
N VAL A 291 1.94 4.74 -1.58
CA VAL A 291 0.54 4.42 -1.17
C VAL A 291 -0.45 5.52 -1.52
N SER A 292 -0.05 6.47 -2.39
CA SER A 292 -0.82 7.69 -2.70
C SER A 292 -1.38 7.74 -4.13
N MET A 293 -1.60 6.61 -4.79
CA MET A 293 -2.01 6.53 -6.21
C MET A 293 -1.00 7.15 -7.20
N HIS A 294 0.25 7.40 -6.77
CA HIS A 294 1.32 7.84 -7.66
C HIS A 294 1.93 6.65 -8.41
N CYS A 295 2.44 6.91 -9.61
CA CYS A 295 3.24 5.94 -10.37
C CYS A 295 4.70 5.99 -9.90
N VAL A 296 4.99 5.26 -8.80
CA VAL A 296 6.32 5.12 -8.20
C VAL A 296 6.64 3.64 -8.03
N GLU A 297 7.88 3.25 -8.33
CA GLU A 297 8.35 1.87 -8.23
C GLU A 297 9.20 1.62 -6.98
N GLU A 298 9.85 2.66 -6.46
CA GLU A 298 10.67 2.54 -5.25
C GLU A 298 9.80 2.67 -4.00
N VAL A 299 9.90 1.66 -3.12
CA VAL A 299 9.24 1.65 -1.82
C VAL A 299 10.34 1.56 -0.75
N PRO A 300 10.43 2.53 0.18
CA PRO A 300 11.41 2.45 1.24
C PRO A 300 11.11 1.28 2.18
N THR A 301 12.17 0.66 2.67
CA THR A 301 12.06 -0.30 3.77
C THR A 301 11.62 0.40 5.07
N MET A 302 11.17 -0.39 6.04
CA MET A 302 10.87 0.09 7.38
C MET A 302 12.08 0.81 8.00
N GLN A 303 13.28 0.25 7.85
CA GLN A 303 14.53 0.80 8.39
C GLN A 303 14.88 2.13 7.74
N GLU A 304 14.76 2.24 6.42
CA GLU A 304 14.97 3.51 5.70
C GLU A 304 13.93 4.57 6.12
N THR A 305 12.67 4.17 6.25
CA THR A 305 11.59 5.07 6.68
C THR A 305 11.85 5.63 8.08
N VAL A 306 12.19 4.77 9.04
CA VAL A 306 12.51 5.20 10.42
C VAL A 306 13.75 6.08 10.47
N ARG A 307 14.81 5.70 9.74
CA ARG A 307 16.04 6.49 9.62
C ARG A 307 15.73 7.90 9.12
N ASP A 308 14.96 8.01 8.04
CA ASP A 308 14.62 9.30 7.44
C ASP A 308 13.75 10.16 8.36
N LEU A 309 12.83 9.55 9.12
CA LEU A 309 12.05 10.26 10.15
C LEU A 309 12.94 10.78 11.28
N GLN A 310 13.93 10.00 11.72
CA GLN A 310 14.89 10.43 12.74
C GLN A 310 15.80 11.56 12.22
N GLN A 311 16.27 11.46 10.98
CA GLN A 311 17.05 12.51 10.32
C GLN A 311 16.22 13.79 10.13
N MET A 312 14.95 13.67 9.73
CA MET A 312 14.01 14.77 9.65
C MET A 312 13.93 15.51 10.99
N LEU A 313 13.62 14.81 12.10
CA LEU A 313 13.51 15.46 13.41
C LEU A 313 14.83 16.13 13.81
N SER A 314 15.95 15.45 13.60
CA SER A 314 17.28 15.97 13.92
C SER A 314 17.65 17.22 13.11
N ARG A 315 17.31 17.24 11.81
CA ARG A 315 17.53 18.37 10.89
C ARG A 315 16.82 19.64 11.36
N HIS A 316 15.65 19.49 11.95
CA HIS A 316 14.83 20.59 12.46
C HIS A 316 14.99 20.79 13.97
N GLU A 317 16.04 20.21 14.56
CA GLU A 317 16.45 20.39 15.96
C GLU A 317 15.42 19.90 16.99
N PHE A 318 14.59 18.91 16.62
CA PHE A 318 13.63 18.29 17.53
C PHE A 318 14.14 16.93 18.03
N SER A 319 14.11 16.74 19.35
CA SER A 319 14.49 15.47 19.97
C SER A 319 13.39 14.42 19.86
N ASP A 320 12.13 14.82 19.90
CA ASP A 320 10.96 13.95 19.86
C ASP A 320 9.74 14.65 19.24
N ALA A 321 8.70 13.88 18.90
CA ALA A 321 7.47 14.40 18.31
C ALA A 321 6.23 13.59 18.71
N VAL A 322 5.05 14.20 18.59
CA VAL A 322 3.77 13.49 18.63
C VAL A 322 3.42 13.02 17.22
N PHE A 323 3.30 11.72 17.02
CA PHE A 323 2.93 11.14 15.73
C PHE A 323 1.43 10.95 15.65
N VAL A 324 0.81 11.58 14.66
CA VAL A 324 -0.61 11.47 14.34
C VAL A 324 -0.73 10.70 13.04
N SER A 325 -1.40 9.56 13.02
CA SER A 325 -1.45 8.73 11.81
C SER A 325 -2.81 8.11 11.57
N HIS A 326 -3.13 7.94 10.29
CA HIS A 326 -4.41 7.40 9.83
C HIS A 326 -4.22 6.10 9.03
N SER A 327 -5.05 5.09 9.30
CA SER A 327 -5.08 3.83 8.53
C SER A 327 -3.67 3.26 8.33
N LEU A 328 -3.22 3.00 7.10
CA LEU A 328 -1.88 2.47 6.81
C LEU A 328 -0.73 3.30 7.38
N GLY A 329 -0.92 4.61 7.60
CA GLY A 329 0.07 5.47 8.27
C GLY A 329 0.39 5.01 9.69
N THR A 330 -0.54 4.32 10.37
CA THR A 330 -0.30 3.79 11.72
C THR A 330 0.73 2.65 11.73
N ALA A 331 0.95 1.97 10.59
CA ALA A 331 2.06 1.03 10.44
C ALA A 331 3.41 1.76 10.56
N VAL A 332 3.55 2.93 9.92
CA VAL A 332 4.78 3.74 10.02
C VAL A 332 5.01 4.22 11.45
N SER A 333 3.96 4.68 12.13
CA SER A 333 4.06 5.05 13.55
C SER A 333 4.42 3.86 14.46
N SER A 334 3.94 2.65 14.14
CA SER A 334 4.32 1.42 14.86
C SER A 334 5.82 1.12 14.70
N TRP A 335 6.39 1.39 13.52
CA TRP A 335 7.82 1.27 13.29
C TRP A 335 8.61 2.34 14.05
N ALA A 336 8.11 3.58 14.07
CA ALA A 336 8.74 4.67 14.80
C ALA A 336 8.86 4.36 16.31
N ILE A 337 7.77 3.90 16.96
CA ILE A 337 7.85 3.55 18.39
C ILE A 337 8.73 2.31 18.65
N LYS A 338 8.77 1.34 17.71
CA LYS A 338 9.63 0.15 17.84
C LYS A 338 11.12 0.48 17.72
N TYR A 339 11.51 1.33 16.76
CA TYR A 339 12.92 1.52 16.38
C TYR A 339 13.53 2.87 16.78
N MET A 340 12.71 3.90 17.03
CA MET A 340 13.15 5.22 17.49
C MET A 340 12.33 5.69 18.72
N PRO A 341 12.14 4.87 19.78
CA PRO A 341 11.23 5.19 20.88
C PRO A 341 11.55 6.51 21.60
N LYS A 342 12.83 6.89 21.67
CA LYS A 342 13.26 8.16 22.30
C LYS A 342 12.80 9.40 21.52
N ASN A 343 12.48 9.24 20.24
CA ASN A 343 11.99 10.31 19.36
C ASN A 343 10.46 10.36 19.31
N VAL A 344 9.74 9.49 20.02
CA VAL A 344 8.28 9.45 20.06
C VAL A 344 7.78 9.97 21.40
N ALA A 345 7.29 11.22 21.42
CA ALA A 345 6.69 11.82 22.61
C ALA A 345 5.25 11.34 22.86
N GLY A 346 4.55 10.91 21.80
CA GLY A 346 3.19 10.38 21.87
C GLY A 346 2.68 9.88 20.53
N LEU A 347 1.63 9.07 20.57
CA LEU A 347 0.96 8.50 19.39
C LEU A 347 -0.53 8.83 19.43
N VAL A 348 -1.07 9.27 18.29
CA VAL A 348 -2.51 9.46 18.07
C VAL A 348 -2.89 8.69 16.81
N PHE A 349 -3.72 7.66 16.98
CA PHE A 349 -4.17 6.82 15.88
C PHE A 349 -5.60 7.15 15.49
N ILE A 350 -5.80 7.34 14.18
CA ILE A 350 -7.09 7.59 13.56
C ILE A 350 -7.39 6.35 12.72
N ASP A 351 -8.40 5.58 13.09
CA ASP A 351 -8.79 4.35 12.38
C ASP A 351 -7.58 3.39 12.12
N PRO A 352 -6.92 2.89 13.18
CA PRO A 352 -5.66 2.16 13.06
C PRO A 352 -5.80 0.81 12.38
N VAL A 353 -4.82 0.46 11.55
CA VAL A 353 -4.69 -0.90 10.96
C VAL A 353 -3.50 -1.69 11.51
N CYS A 354 -2.68 -1.09 12.39
CA CYS A 354 -1.45 -1.73 12.89
C CYS A 354 -1.67 -2.71 14.06
N PHE A 355 -2.92 -2.87 14.51
CA PHE A 355 -3.28 -3.80 15.58
C PHE A 355 -3.99 -5.02 15.01
N MET A 356 -3.82 -6.16 15.69
CA MET A 356 -4.56 -7.39 15.41
C MET A 356 -4.59 -7.82 13.93
N LEU A 357 -3.49 -7.59 13.19
CA LEU A 357 -3.36 -7.99 11.78
C LEU A 357 -3.43 -9.50 11.54
N HIS A 358 -3.39 -10.31 12.61
CA HIS A 358 -3.64 -11.75 12.57
C HIS A 358 -5.14 -12.09 12.52
N TYR A 359 -6.05 -11.12 12.60
CA TYR A 359 -7.46 -11.31 12.26
C TYR A 359 -7.69 -11.14 10.76
N LYS A 360 -8.68 -11.88 10.26
CA LYS A 360 -8.98 -11.96 8.84
C LYS A 360 -9.40 -10.63 8.22
N ASP A 361 -10.02 -9.72 8.98
CA ASP A 361 -10.80 -8.61 8.40
C ASP A 361 -9.98 -7.71 7.48
N VAL A 362 -8.74 -7.38 7.84
CA VAL A 362 -7.89 -6.58 6.96
C VAL A 362 -7.53 -7.39 5.71
N CYS A 363 -7.02 -8.61 5.88
CA CYS A 363 -6.63 -9.49 4.78
C CYS A 363 -7.79 -9.78 3.82
N THR A 364 -8.87 -10.36 4.33
CA THR A 364 -10.05 -10.76 3.55
C THR A 364 -10.73 -9.55 2.94
N ASN A 365 -11.07 -8.52 3.71
CA ASN A 365 -11.89 -7.42 3.16
C ASN A 365 -11.11 -6.51 2.20
N PHE A 366 -9.79 -6.40 2.37
CA PHE A 366 -8.95 -5.51 1.56
C PHE A 366 -8.31 -6.23 0.35
N VAL A 367 -7.95 -7.51 0.47
CA VAL A 367 -7.18 -8.23 -0.55
C VAL A 367 -8.05 -9.21 -1.34
N TYR A 368 -8.87 -10.03 -0.67
CA TYR A 368 -9.51 -11.19 -1.31
C TYR A 368 -11.00 -11.01 -1.63
N ARG A 369 -11.73 -10.21 -0.84
CA ARG A 369 -13.17 -10.04 -1.00
C ARG A 369 -13.48 -9.22 -2.25
N THR A 370 -14.39 -9.71 -3.07
CA THR A 370 -14.93 -8.91 -4.18
C THR A 370 -15.82 -7.77 -3.65
N PRO A 371 -15.54 -6.49 -3.99
CA PRO A 371 -16.37 -5.35 -3.60
C PRO A 371 -17.80 -5.46 -4.13
N LYS A 372 -18.80 -5.15 -3.29
CA LYS A 372 -20.24 -5.20 -3.60
C LYS A 372 -20.96 -3.86 -3.42
N THR A 373 -20.37 -2.93 -2.68
CA THR A 373 -20.94 -1.61 -2.36
C THR A 373 -20.01 -0.50 -2.83
N ALA A 374 -20.53 0.72 -3.04
CA ALA A 374 -19.74 1.86 -3.51
C ALA A 374 -18.56 2.27 -2.60
N SER A 375 -18.61 1.96 -1.31
CA SER A 375 -17.56 2.27 -0.33
C SER A 375 -16.53 1.16 -0.13
N GLN A 376 -16.71 0.01 -0.81
CA GLN A 376 -15.76 -1.09 -0.88
C GLN A 376 -14.99 -0.94 -2.19
#